data_AF-A0A8T5LF31-F1
#
_entry.id   AF-A0A8T5LF31-F1
#
_cell.length_a   1.000
_cell.length_b   1.000
_cell.length_c   1.000
_cell.angle_alpha   90.00
_cell.angle_beta   90.00
_cell.angle_gamma   90.00
#
_symmetry.space_group_name_H-M   'P 1'
#
loop_
_entity.id
_entity.type
_entity.pdbx_description
1 polymer ?
#
loop_
_entity_poly.entity_id
_entity_poly.type
_entity_poly.pdbx_seq_one_letter_code
_entity_poly.pdbx_strand_id
1 'polypeptide(L)' 'MVRRSNRSTWVILYIVFGLYLVNWTFLFVKLPEFFADVDKWIFFVAGLLLIWGGFRYYQRPRVVGGF' A
#
# COMPACT_ATOMS: atom_id res chain seq x y z
N MET A 1 -17.65 22.47 -12.17
CA MET A 1 -16.98 21.81 -11.03
C MET A 1 -16.15 20.65 -11.55
N VAL A 2 -14.82 20.81 -11.64
CA VAL A 2 -13.92 19.75 -12.12
C VAL A 2 -13.66 18.79 -10.96
N ARG A 3 -14.42 17.69 -10.88
CA ARG A 3 -14.12 16.57 -9.96
C ARG A 3 -12.95 15.79 -10.56
N ARG A 4 -11.73 16.36 -10.46
CA ARG A 4 -10.49 15.65 -10.82
C ARG A 4 -10.42 14.41 -9.94
N SER A 5 -10.61 13.25 -10.55
CA SER A 5 -10.46 11.97 -9.88
C SER A 5 -9.02 11.86 -9.37
N ASN A 6 -8.85 11.92 -8.05
CA ASN A 6 -7.59 11.98 -7.32
C ASN A 6 -6.86 10.62 -7.30
N ARG A 7 -6.62 10.05 -8.48
CA ARG A 7 -5.92 8.77 -8.67
C ARG A 7 -4.51 8.81 -8.03
N SER A 8 -3.84 9.95 -8.12
CA SER A 8 -2.52 10.16 -7.50
C SER A 8 -2.56 10.09 -5.97
N THR A 9 -3.63 10.57 -5.32
CA THR A 9 -3.76 10.50 -3.86
C THR A 9 -3.81 9.06 -3.37
N TRP A 10 -4.52 8.19 -4.09
CA TRP A 10 -4.58 6.76 -3.76
C TRP A 10 -3.22 6.07 -3.91
N VAL A 11 -2.48 6.37 -4.99
CA VAL A 11 -1.14 5.80 -5.20
C VAL A 11 -0.16 6.24 -4.11
N ILE A 12 -0.20 7.51 -3.71
CA ILE A 12 0.63 8.03 -2.63
C ILE A 12 0.31 7.31 -1.32
N LEU A 13 -0.97 7.11 -1.00
CA LEU A 13 -1.39 6.34 0.18
C LEU A 13 -0.86 4.89 0.14
N TYR A 14 -0.96 4.21 -1.00
CA TYR A 14 -0.42 2.86 -1.16
C TYR A 14 1.10 2.80 -0.91
N ILE A 15 1.85 3.78 -1.42
CA ILE A 15 3.31 3.85 -1.26
C ILE A 15 3.67 4.13 0.20
N VAL A 16 3.02 5.11 0.85
CA VAL A 16 3.29 5.48 2.25
C VAL A 16 2.98 4.33 3.20
N PHE A 17 1.81 3.68 3.05
CA PHE A 17 1.45 2.53 3.88
C PHE A 17 2.36 1.32 3.62
N GLY A 18 2.72 1.06 2.36
CA GLY A 18 3.62 -0.03 2.00
C GLY A 18 5.02 0.14 2.62
N LEU A 19 5.60 1.34 2.51
CA LEU A 19 6.87 1.68 3.14
C LEU A 19 6.81 1.56 4.67
N TYR A 20 5.70 1.99 5.29
CA TYR A 20 5.51 1.88 6.73
C TYR A 20 5.51 0.43 7.22
N LEU A 21 4.80 -0.45 6.51
CA LEU A 21 4.73 -1.89 6.82
C LEU A 21 6.07 -2.61 6.61
N VAL A 22 6.80 -2.26 5.54
CA VAL A 22 8.15 -2.77 5.32
C VAL A 22 9.09 -2.29 6.43
N ASN A 23 9.04 -1.00 6.81
CA ASN A 23 9.85 -0.47 7.90
C ASN A 23 9.56 -1.15 9.25
N TRP A 24 8.30 -1.51 9.50
CA TRP A 24 7.90 -2.28 10.69
C TRP A 24 8.51 -3.68 10.75
N THR A 25 8.70 -4.33 9.60
CA THR A 25 9.33 -5.67 9.53
C THR A 25 10.74 -5.66 10.12
N PHE A 26 11.48 -4.57 9.91
CA PHE A 26 12.86 -4.41 10.39
C PHE A 26 12.95 -4.03 11.89
N LEU A 27 11.85 -4.09 12.66
CA LEU A 27 11.81 -3.88 14.12
C LEU A 27 12.23 -2.48 14.60
N PHE A 28 12.15 -1.45 13.75
CA PHE A 28 12.44 -0.07 14.17
C PHE A 28 11.52 0.44 15.29
N VAL A 29 10.35 -0.18 15.50
CA VAL A 29 9.38 0.14 16.55
C VAL A 29 8.92 -1.16 17.22
N LYS A 30 8.92 -1.21 18.57
CA LYS A 30 8.41 -2.36 19.32
C LYS A 30 6.90 -2.51 19.09
N LEU A 31 6.49 -3.68 18.61
CA LEU A 31 5.08 -4.05 18.48
C LEU A 31 4.47 -4.30 19.86
N PRO A 32 3.20 -3.92 20.09
CA PRO A 32 2.46 -4.36 21.27
C PRO A 32 2.32 -5.88 21.26
N GLU A 33 2.22 -6.49 22.45
CA GLU A 33 2.24 -7.95 22.66
C GLU A 33 1.20 -8.69 21.81
N PHE A 34 0.08 -8.06 21.47
CA PHE A 34 -0.95 -8.60 20.59
C PHE A 34 -0.43 -9.00 19.19
N PHE A 35 0.62 -8.34 18.70
CA PHE A 35 1.23 -8.61 17.40
C PHE A 35 2.59 -9.30 17.54
N ALA A 36 3.02 -9.66 18.75
CA ALA A 36 4.30 -10.33 18.98
C ALA A 36 4.35 -11.75 18.39
N ASP A 37 3.19 -12.42 18.32
CA ASP A 37 3.03 -13.76 17.71
C ASP A 37 2.87 -13.72 16.18
N VAL A 38 2.67 -12.53 15.59
CA VAL A 38 2.54 -12.40 14.14
C VAL A 38 3.92 -12.41 13.52
N ASP A 39 4.15 -13.39 12.63
CA ASP A 39 5.40 -13.51 11.90
C ASP A 39 5.71 -12.22 11.13
N LYS A 40 6.89 -11.64 11.37
CA LYS A 40 7.30 -10.34 10.83
C LYS A 40 7.24 -10.32 9.29
N TRP A 41 7.42 -11.49 8.69
CA TRP A 41 7.25 -11.73 7.25
C TRP A 41 5.88 -11.34 6.71
N ILE A 42 4.82 -11.43 7.51
CA ILE A 42 3.46 -11.06 7.10
C ILE A 42 3.38 -9.56 6.80
N PHE A 43 3.99 -8.72 7.64
CA PHE A 43 4.04 -7.27 7.41
C PHE A 43 4.89 -6.91 6.19
N PHE A 44 5.97 -7.65 5.95
CA PHE A 44 6.82 -7.48 4.77
C PHE A 44 6.06 -7.78 3.48
N VAL A 45 5.41 -8.94 3.44
CA VAL A 45 4.61 -9.38 2.29
C VAL A 45 3.42 -8.44 2.07
N ALA A 46 2.74 -8.01 3.13
CA ALA A 46 1.67 -7.02 3.05
C ALA A 46 2.14 -5.69 2.47
N GLY A 47 3.32 -5.20 2.90
CA GLY A 47 3.94 -3.98 2.38
C GLY A 47 4.28 -4.09 0.88
N LEU A 48 4.89 -5.20 0.46
CA LEU A 48 5.18 -5.46 -0.95
C LEU A 48 3.91 -5.54 -1.80
N LEU A 49 2.86 -6.22 -1.32
CA LEU A 49 1.58 -6.33 -2.01
C LEU A 49 0.89 -4.97 -2.15
N LEU A 50 0.99 -4.07 -1.16
CA LEU A 50 0.45 -2.72 -1.23
C LEU A 50 1.19 -1.86 -2.27
N ILE A 51 2.52 -1.93 -2.30
CA ILE A 51 3.34 -1.23 -3.31
C ILE A 51 3.00 -1.74 -4.70
N TRP A 52 2.92 -3.06 -4.87
CA TRP A 52 2.55 -3.70 -6.13
C TRP A 52 1.13 -3.35 -6.57
N GLY A 53 0.19 -3.31 -5.63
CA GLY A 53 -1.20 -2.89 -5.85
C GLY A 53 -1.31 -1.43 -6.30
N GLY A 54 -0.57 -0.53 -5.65
CA GLY A 54 -0.47 0.87 -6.05
C GLY A 54 0.11 1.04 -7.46
N PHE A 55 1.15 0.26 -7.80
CA PHE A 55 1.75 0.26 -9.13
C PHE A 55 0.78 -0.23 -10.20
N ARG A 56 0.08 -1.36 -9.95
CA ARG A 56 -0.98 -1.86 -10.84
C ARG A 56 -2.15 -0.88 -10.97
N TYR A 57 -2.55 -0.20 -9.91
CA TYR A 57 -3.61 0.80 -9.93
C TYR A 57 -3.26 2.00 -10.83
N TYR A 58 -1.98 2.41 -10.82
CA TYR A 58 -1.48 3.44 -11.71
C TYR A 58 -1.43 2.98 -13.18
N GLN A 59 -1.04 1.73 -13.42
CA GLN A 59 -0.94 1.13 -14.76
C GLN A 59 -2.28 0.80 -15.42
N ARG A 60 -3.40 0.71 -14.66
CA ARG A 60 -4.70 0.42 -15.27
C ARG A 60 -5.05 1.50 -16.30
N PRO A 61 -5.17 1.15 -17.60
CA PRO A 61 -5.64 2.08 -18.61
C PRO A 61 -6.98 2.65 -18.14
N ARG A 62 -7.24 3.93 -18.42
CA ARG A 62 -8.61 4.42 -18.28
C ARG A 62 -9.42 3.60 -19.28
N VAL A 63 -10.23 2.67 -18.79
CA VAL A 63 -11.36 2.20 -19.59
C VAL A 63 -12.26 3.42 -19.70
N VAL A 64 -11.96 4.26 -20.70
CA VAL A 64 -12.91 5.23 -21.23
C VAL A 64 -13.98 4.32 -21.82
N GLY A 65 -15.15 4.31 -21.19
CA GLY A 65 -16.21 3.34 -21.47
C GLY A 65 -16.42 3.15 -22.96
N GLY A 66 -16.25 1.91 -23.41
CA GLY A 66 -16.85 1.45 -24.66
C GLY A 66 -18.28 1.06 -24.35
N PHE A 67 -19.20 1.98 -24.64
CA PHE A 67 -20.58 1.68 -25.00
C PHE A 67 -20.90 2.54 -26.22
#